data_AF-A0A3D4P2Z7-F1
#
_entry.id   AF-A0A3D4P2Z7-F1
#
_cell.length_a   1.000
_cell.length_b   1.000
_cell.length_c   1.000
_cell.angle_alpha   90.00
_cell.angle_beta   90.00
_cell.angle_gamma   90.00
#
_symmetry.space_group_name_H-M   'P 1'
#
loop_
_entity.id
_entity.type
_entity.pdbx_description
1 polymer ?
#
loop_
_entity_poly.entity_id
_entity_poly.type
_entity_poly.pdbx_seq_one_letter_code
_entity_poly.pdbx_strand_id
1 'polypeptide(L)'
;MAKARTEGPAAYLIPGGTKRPLAAARLVNLLRKNGVEVHVANAEVAVGKDKYPAGSYVVRMDQPYSRCADMLLDTQYYNPKDPRPYDDTGWTLGPLHNVKTVRVTDTKILEAAMALLGKDVVIEGQVVGKDKAVAFAVNHTTEPELMTFRYRLKDIKMLAAEDGFSQGSIKFVSGSFIIPRDGNPADLEGRLGAAAKDLGLTVYRLAVLPGSKTHDLDAPRLALLHSWLNTQDEGWFRLALDKLEVPYSYIPLQEIRDCEDLRAKYDVIIFPPGGMLGKSQRIVNGIGGENPIPWIRTEKYPHLGGPDSREDIRGGIELKGIVHLRRFIEQGGLFVPITSMADLPISYGLVESVAVAKTQKLKVAGSVLSANITDLLSPIGYGYDRNLGVYFSGGPVFETGVKAVTGMEIEEMLGGGASAGRPSGRGGLKDPDVIQGRVQKPGNVQGAGTGIPAEYKDMFDLYMPPDLKTVRVIMRFDTTDKLLVSGMLDGGEELANKPAIVDVPVGKGHVVFFAINPIWRHQTLGSFFLLFNSVLNYRNLDAGRPQAAPEKKETPEK
;
A
#
# COMPACT_ATOMS: atom_id res chain seq x y z
N MET A 1 15.29 34.19 11.63
CA MET A 1 14.28 34.98 12.37
C MET A 1 13.26 35.70 11.47
N ALA A 2 13.62 36.49 10.45
CA ALA A 2 12.63 37.26 9.67
C ALA A 2 11.62 36.41 8.86
N LYS A 3 12.06 35.30 8.23
CA LYS A 3 11.23 34.44 7.36
C LYS A 3 9.84 34.16 7.95
N ALA A 4 9.77 33.70 9.19
CA ALA A 4 8.51 33.34 9.85
C ALA A 4 7.49 34.48 9.91
N ARG A 5 7.96 35.74 9.94
CA ARG A 5 7.13 36.94 10.05
C ARG A 5 6.89 37.64 8.71
N THR A 6 7.79 37.48 7.74
CA THR A 6 7.76 38.23 6.48
C THR A 6 7.37 37.41 5.26
N GLU A 7 7.64 36.10 5.25
CA GLU A 7 7.41 35.21 4.11
C GLU A 7 6.43 34.08 4.45
N GLY A 8 6.49 33.58 5.69
CA GLY A 8 5.72 32.44 6.14
C GLY A 8 6.25 31.08 5.63
N PRO A 9 5.68 29.98 6.12
CA PRO A 9 4.79 29.94 7.30
C PRO A 9 5.54 30.35 8.58
N ALA A 10 4.81 30.68 9.63
CA ALA A 10 5.39 30.99 10.94
C ALA A 10 5.89 29.72 11.64
N ALA A 11 5.15 28.62 11.50
CA ALA A 11 5.51 27.31 12.03
C ALA A 11 4.86 26.17 11.24
N TYR A 12 5.36 24.95 11.45
CA TYR A 12 4.59 23.73 11.23
C TYR A 12 4.24 23.10 12.58
N LEU A 13 3.02 22.59 12.72
CA LEU A 13 2.57 21.89 13.92
C LEU A 13 2.27 20.42 13.60
N ILE A 14 2.78 19.52 14.42
CA ILE A 14 2.44 18.09 14.41
C ILE A 14 1.62 17.81 15.68
N PRO A 15 0.34 17.40 15.56
CA PRO A 15 -0.53 17.23 16.71
C PRO A 15 -0.01 16.18 17.70
N GLY A 16 -0.01 16.55 18.99
CA GLY A 16 0.18 15.62 20.09
C GLY A 16 -1.03 14.71 20.27
N GLY A 17 -0.87 13.58 20.98
CA GLY A 17 -1.96 12.63 21.21
C GLY A 17 -2.53 12.00 19.93
N THR A 18 -1.77 12.02 18.84
CA THR A 18 -2.14 11.38 17.58
C THR A 18 -2.31 9.86 17.75
N LYS A 19 -3.13 9.24 16.89
CA LYS A 19 -3.29 7.78 16.80
C LYS A 19 -1.97 7.06 16.44
N ARG A 20 -0.98 7.78 15.91
CA ARG A 20 0.31 7.25 15.42
C ARG A 20 1.50 7.97 16.07
N PRO A 21 1.70 7.79 17.40
CA PRO A 21 2.70 8.53 18.15
C PRO A 21 4.14 8.20 17.76
N LEU A 22 4.44 6.96 17.38
CA LEU A 22 5.78 6.52 16.92
C LEU A 22 6.11 7.14 15.57
N ALA A 23 5.14 7.20 14.65
CA ALA A 23 5.32 7.86 13.35
C ALA A 23 5.60 9.36 13.51
N ALA A 24 4.86 10.03 14.41
CA ALA A 24 5.11 11.44 14.74
C ALA A 24 6.50 11.65 15.37
N ALA A 25 6.87 10.82 16.36
CA ALA A 25 8.18 10.86 16.99
C ALA A 25 9.31 10.64 15.97
N ARG A 26 9.15 9.68 15.05
CA ARG A 26 10.13 9.38 14.00
C ARG A 26 10.29 10.55 13.02
N LEU A 27 9.19 11.18 12.61
CA LEU A 27 9.25 12.38 11.75
C LEU A 27 9.97 13.52 12.48
N VAL A 28 9.65 13.77 13.74
CA VAL A 28 10.33 14.79 14.57
C VAL A 28 11.83 14.49 14.70
N ASN A 29 12.21 13.24 15.01
CA ASN A 29 13.61 12.85 15.14
C ASN A 29 14.35 12.94 13.79
N LEU A 30 13.69 12.64 12.67
CA LEU A 30 14.26 12.81 11.33
C LEU A 30 14.54 14.29 11.02
N LEU A 31 13.61 15.19 11.34
CA LEU A 31 13.83 16.64 11.20
C LEU A 31 15.02 17.09 12.03
N ARG A 32 15.09 16.65 13.29
CA ARG A 32 16.19 16.99 14.20
C ARG A 32 17.54 16.44 13.76
N LYS A 33 17.56 15.24 13.18
CA LYS A 33 18.76 14.67 12.55
C LYS A 33 19.29 15.55 11.42
N ASN A 34 18.43 16.34 10.77
CA ASN A 34 18.80 17.33 9.76
C ASN A 34 19.08 18.73 10.34
N GLY A 35 19.19 18.86 11.67
CA GLY A 35 19.48 20.12 12.35
C GLY A 35 18.26 21.01 12.60
N VAL A 36 17.05 20.57 12.23
CA VAL A 36 15.81 21.34 12.48
C VAL A 36 15.48 21.32 13.97
N GLU A 37 15.35 22.49 14.57
CA GLU A 37 14.88 22.68 15.94
C GLU A 37 13.38 22.40 16.02
N VAL A 38 12.99 21.56 16.98
CA VAL A 38 11.58 21.21 17.21
C VAL A 38 11.26 21.47 18.67
N HIS A 39 10.14 22.14 18.91
CA HIS A 39 9.65 22.46 20.24
C HIS A 39 8.46 21.57 20.59
N VAL A 40 8.17 21.40 21.89
CA VAL A 40 6.96 20.77 22.39
C VAL A 40 6.13 21.82 23.11
N ALA A 41 4.86 21.93 22.76
CA ALA A 41 3.92 22.81 23.43
C ALA A 41 3.69 22.37 24.88
N ASN A 42 3.86 23.30 25.83
CA ASN A 42 3.67 23.05 27.27
C ASN A 42 2.19 23.12 27.67
N ALA A 43 1.36 23.72 26.83
CA ALA A 43 -0.07 23.92 27.02
C ALA A 43 -0.83 23.70 25.69
N GLU A 44 -2.16 23.76 25.74
CA GLU A 44 -2.98 23.79 24.53
C GLU A 44 -2.59 24.98 23.64
N VAL A 45 -2.51 24.74 22.33
CA VAL A 45 -2.16 25.73 21.31
C VAL A 45 -3.32 25.88 20.34
N ALA A 46 -3.79 27.11 20.16
CA ALA A 46 -4.81 27.43 19.16
C ALA A 46 -4.17 27.79 17.82
N VAL A 47 -4.67 27.20 16.74
CA VAL A 47 -4.34 27.58 15.36
C VAL A 47 -5.65 27.78 14.60
N GLY A 48 -6.00 29.05 14.36
CA GLY A 48 -7.31 29.39 13.82
C GLY A 48 -8.43 28.94 14.76
N LYS A 49 -9.32 28.06 14.28
CA LYS A 49 -10.42 27.48 15.07
C LYS A 49 -10.04 26.16 15.75
N ASP A 50 -8.92 25.55 15.35
CA ASP A 50 -8.48 24.27 15.88
C ASP A 50 -7.66 24.45 17.14
N LYS A 51 -7.80 23.50 18.05
CA LYS A 51 -7.05 23.42 19.31
C LYS A 51 -6.20 22.15 19.31
N TYR A 52 -4.93 22.31 19.63
CA TYR A 52 -3.96 21.23 19.69
C TYR A 52 -3.48 21.06 21.12
N PRO A 53 -3.47 19.84 21.68
CA PRO A 53 -3.17 19.64 23.08
C PRO A 53 -1.70 19.95 23.41
N ALA A 54 -1.41 20.14 24.70
CA ALA A 54 -0.05 20.06 25.22
C ALA A 54 0.62 18.75 24.76
N GLY A 55 1.93 18.81 24.50
CA GLY A 55 2.65 17.71 23.86
C GLY A 55 2.65 17.74 22.33
N SER A 56 1.95 18.69 21.69
CA SER A 56 2.07 18.91 20.25
C SER A 56 3.45 19.46 19.89
N TYR A 57 4.01 18.97 18.78
CA TYR A 57 5.31 19.44 18.31
C TYR A 57 5.16 20.67 17.42
N VAL A 58 6.00 21.67 17.65
CA VAL A 58 6.02 22.94 16.91
C VAL A 58 7.40 23.13 16.29
N VAL A 59 7.46 23.11 14.96
CA VAL A 59 8.64 23.44 14.17
C VAL A 59 8.53 24.92 13.82
N ARG A 60 9.16 25.77 14.63
CA ARG A 60 9.15 27.22 14.38
C ARG A 60 10.00 27.55 13.16
N MET A 61 9.57 28.50 12.33
CA MET A 61 10.32 28.88 11.12
C MET A 61 11.31 30.05 11.34
N ASP A 62 11.46 30.52 12.58
CA ASP A 62 12.39 31.59 12.95
C ASP A 62 13.81 31.09 13.32
N GLN A 63 14.12 29.82 12.99
CA GLN A 63 15.40 29.13 13.21
C GLN A 63 16.31 29.08 11.96
N PRO A 64 17.62 28.75 12.09
CA PRO A 64 18.56 28.66 10.95
C PRO A 64 18.20 27.59 9.91
N TYR A 65 17.68 26.44 10.35
CA TYR A 65 17.35 25.31 9.47
C TYR A 65 15.93 25.36 8.91
N SER A 66 15.27 26.53 8.96
CA SER A 66 13.88 26.68 8.52
C SER A 66 13.66 26.28 7.05
N ARG A 67 14.66 26.43 6.17
CA ARG A 67 14.52 26.02 4.75
C ARG A 67 14.50 24.50 4.58
N CYS A 68 15.24 23.77 5.40
CA CYS A 68 15.18 22.31 5.44
C CYS A 68 13.79 21.85 5.93
N ALA A 69 13.30 22.44 7.03
CA ALA A 69 11.95 22.16 7.52
C ALA A 69 10.87 22.44 6.46
N ASP A 70 10.97 23.57 5.76
CA ASP A 70 10.05 23.95 4.68
C ASP A 70 10.04 22.93 3.55
N MET A 71 11.22 22.55 3.07
CA MET A 71 11.37 21.58 1.98
C MET A 71 10.77 20.21 2.32
N LEU A 72 10.87 19.79 3.59
CA LEU A 72 10.40 18.48 4.05
C LEU A 72 8.93 18.46 4.48
N LEU A 73 8.36 19.60 4.86
CA LEU A 73 7.01 19.69 5.44
C LEU A 73 6.00 20.47 4.60
N ASP A 74 6.43 21.41 3.76
CA ASP A 74 5.50 22.14 2.89
C ASP A 74 5.07 21.30 1.69
N THR A 75 3.94 21.70 1.12
CA THR A 75 3.47 21.18 -0.15
C THR A 75 4.32 21.74 -1.29
N GLN A 76 4.81 20.87 -2.16
CA GLN A 76 5.59 21.28 -3.33
C GLN A 76 4.70 21.27 -4.58
N TYR A 77 4.91 22.24 -5.46
CA TYR A 77 4.31 22.25 -6.79
C TYR A 77 5.42 22.42 -7.81
N TYR A 78 5.52 21.46 -8.71
CA TYR A 78 6.44 21.51 -9.84
C TYR A 78 5.62 21.69 -11.11
N ASN A 79 5.84 22.80 -11.82
CA ASN A 79 5.08 23.13 -13.01
C ASN A 79 5.45 22.15 -14.14
N PRO A 80 4.49 21.41 -14.73
CA PRO A 80 4.79 20.47 -15.82
C PRO A 80 5.39 21.10 -17.09
N LYS A 81 5.35 22.44 -17.19
CA LYS A 81 5.97 23.21 -18.28
C LYS A 81 7.43 23.58 -18.03
N ASP A 82 7.93 23.36 -16.82
CA ASP A 82 9.35 23.56 -16.50
C ASP A 82 10.20 22.47 -17.20
N PRO A 83 11.52 22.65 -17.33
CA PRO A 83 12.40 21.63 -17.91
C PRO A 83 12.22 20.28 -17.22
N ARG A 84 12.32 19.18 -17.96
CA ARG A 84 12.09 17.84 -17.39
C ARG A 84 12.92 17.63 -16.12
N PRO A 85 12.31 17.24 -14.98
CA PRO A 85 13.05 16.98 -13.76
C PRO A 85 13.99 15.78 -13.94
N TYR A 86 15.14 15.82 -13.28
CA TYR A 86 16.08 14.69 -13.27
C TYR A 86 15.53 13.50 -12.48
N ASP A 87 14.79 13.74 -11.40
CA ASP A 87 14.28 12.75 -10.44
C ASP A 87 12.92 13.19 -9.84
N ASP A 88 12.61 12.77 -8.61
CA ASP A 88 11.42 13.14 -7.83
C ASP A 88 11.16 14.65 -7.74
N THR A 89 9.89 15.04 -7.82
CA THR A 89 9.43 16.43 -7.71
C THR A 89 8.62 16.73 -6.45
N GLY A 90 8.24 15.69 -5.68
CA GLY A 90 7.50 15.83 -4.44
C GLY A 90 7.98 14.87 -3.35
N TRP A 91 8.28 15.41 -2.17
CA TRP A 91 8.74 14.67 -0.98
C TRP A 91 8.21 15.25 0.34
N THR A 92 6.94 15.66 0.37
CA THR A 92 6.32 16.17 1.60
C THR A 92 6.11 15.04 2.62
N LEU A 93 6.90 15.07 3.69
CA LEU A 93 7.03 13.94 4.62
C LEU A 93 5.80 13.69 5.48
N GLY A 94 4.99 14.71 5.78
CA GLY A 94 3.75 14.54 6.56
C GLY A 94 2.83 13.48 5.94
N PRO A 95 2.33 13.70 4.70
CA PRO A 95 1.58 12.71 3.95
C PRO A 95 2.32 11.38 3.75
N LEU A 96 3.61 11.39 3.39
CA LEU A 96 4.39 10.17 3.15
C LEU A 96 4.61 9.30 4.40
N HIS A 97 4.63 9.91 5.58
CA HIS A 97 4.68 9.22 6.86
C HIS A 97 3.28 8.93 7.41
N ASN A 98 2.21 9.42 6.75
CA ASN A 98 0.83 9.44 7.23
C ASN A 98 0.73 10.03 8.66
N VAL A 99 1.36 11.20 8.81
CA VAL A 99 1.35 12.03 10.02
C VAL A 99 0.75 13.38 9.65
N LYS A 100 -0.28 13.81 10.38
CA LYS A 100 -0.88 15.13 10.17
C LYS A 100 0.15 16.22 10.47
N THR A 101 0.42 17.06 9.48
CA THR A 101 1.21 18.29 9.60
C THR A 101 0.31 19.47 9.31
N VAL A 102 0.43 20.53 10.11
CA VAL A 102 -0.39 21.74 10.00
C VAL A 102 0.53 22.90 9.68
N ARG A 103 0.36 23.50 8.50
CA ARG A 103 1.07 24.72 8.10
C ARG A 103 0.43 25.92 8.80
N VAL A 104 1.20 26.64 9.62
CA VAL A 104 0.70 27.75 10.43
C VAL A 104 1.28 29.07 9.94
N THR A 105 0.45 29.94 9.37
CA THR A 105 0.87 31.28 8.91
C THR A 105 0.72 32.35 9.99
N ASP A 106 -0.16 32.14 10.98
CA ASP A 106 -0.35 33.07 12.09
C ASP A 106 0.89 33.11 13.00
N THR A 107 1.48 34.29 13.15
CA THR A 107 2.71 34.48 13.94
C THR A 107 2.50 34.36 15.44
N LYS A 108 1.26 34.40 15.94
CA LYS A 108 0.94 34.18 17.37
C LYS A 108 1.42 32.83 17.89
N ILE A 109 1.57 31.83 17.01
CA ILE A 109 2.15 30.53 17.35
C ILE A 109 3.54 30.65 17.98
N LEU A 110 4.30 31.70 17.62
CA LEU A 110 5.65 31.94 18.12
C LEU A 110 5.69 32.44 19.57
N GLU A 111 4.54 32.87 20.11
CA GLU A 111 4.36 33.34 21.49
C GLU A 111 3.85 32.22 22.42
N ALA A 112 3.44 31.08 21.87
CA ALA A 112 2.93 29.96 22.66
C ALA A 112 4.02 29.40 23.59
N ALA A 113 3.63 29.01 24.81
CA ALA A 113 4.52 28.39 25.77
C ALA A 113 4.96 27.01 25.26
N MET A 114 6.26 26.85 24.99
CA MET A 114 6.84 25.64 24.44
C MET A 114 8.29 25.46 24.90
N ALA A 115 8.79 24.23 24.89
CA ALA A 115 10.17 23.90 25.23
C ALA A 115 10.90 23.29 24.02
N LEU A 116 12.15 23.69 23.79
CA LEU A 116 13.01 23.09 22.77
C LEU A 116 13.31 21.62 23.14
N LEU A 117 13.21 20.71 22.17
CA LEU A 117 13.62 19.33 22.35
C LEU A 117 15.15 19.20 22.39
N GLY A 118 15.70 18.89 23.57
CA GLY A 118 17.13 18.67 23.76
C GLY A 118 17.63 17.26 23.39
N LYS A 119 16.75 16.25 23.35
CA LYS A 119 17.09 14.83 23.05
C LYS A 119 15.99 14.16 22.25
N ASP A 120 16.31 13.16 21.44
CA ASP A 120 15.35 12.45 20.58
C ASP A 120 14.09 12.04 21.36
N VAL A 121 12.94 12.15 20.69
CA VAL A 121 11.67 11.70 21.22
C VAL A 121 11.71 10.17 21.29
N VAL A 122 11.56 9.66 22.51
CA VAL A 122 11.41 8.23 22.77
C VAL A 122 10.02 8.03 23.35
N ILE A 123 9.22 7.18 22.70
CA ILE A 123 7.93 6.75 23.22
C ILE A 123 8.18 5.42 23.94
N GLU A 124 7.99 5.41 25.25
CA GLU A 124 8.12 4.18 26.03
C GLU A 124 6.83 3.36 25.93
N GLY A 125 6.96 2.09 25.57
CA GLY A 125 5.81 1.20 25.53
C GLY A 125 5.44 0.69 26.92
N GLN A 126 4.21 0.20 27.04
CA GLN A 126 3.62 -0.13 28.34
C GLN A 126 2.55 -1.21 28.21
N VAL A 127 2.32 -1.91 29.32
CA VAL A 127 1.18 -2.81 29.48
C VAL A 127 0.17 -2.18 30.44
N VAL A 128 -1.00 -1.83 29.93
CA VAL A 128 -2.03 -1.05 30.65
C VAL A 128 -3.31 -1.86 30.86
N GLY A 129 -4.13 -1.45 31.83
CA GLY A 129 -5.38 -2.12 32.19
C GLY A 129 -5.27 -2.97 33.46
N LYS A 130 -6.42 -3.46 33.95
CA LYS A 130 -6.54 -4.19 35.21
C LYS A 130 -5.86 -5.57 35.15
N ASP A 131 -5.43 -6.06 36.31
CA ASP A 131 -4.91 -7.41 36.48
C ASP A 131 -5.96 -8.49 36.13
N LYS A 132 -5.51 -9.76 36.03
CA LYS A 132 -6.34 -10.92 35.65
C LYS A 132 -6.91 -10.84 34.22
N ALA A 133 -6.09 -10.36 33.28
CA ALA A 133 -6.43 -10.35 31.86
C ALA A 133 -6.64 -11.78 31.32
N VAL A 134 -7.66 -12.00 30.48
CA VAL A 134 -7.84 -13.27 29.73
C VAL A 134 -7.22 -13.22 28.34
N ALA A 135 -6.97 -12.01 27.84
CA ALA A 135 -6.29 -11.73 26.58
C ALA A 135 -5.58 -10.38 26.67
N PHE A 136 -4.76 -10.07 25.67
CA PHE A 136 -4.16 -8.76 25.47
C PHE A 136 -4.57 -8.23 24.09
N ALA A 137 -4.49 -6.91 23.91
CA ALA A 137 -4.64 -6.32 22.59
C ALA A 137 -3.64 -5.21 22.31
N VAL A 138 -3.25 -5.07 21.04
CA VAL A 138 -2.47 -3.95 20.52
C VAL A 138 -3.27 -3.32 19.38
N ASN A 139 -3.51 -2.02 19.45
CA ASN A 139 -4.29 -1.33 18.43
C ASN A 139 -3.49 -1.27 17.11
N HIS A 140 -4.15 -1.46 15.97
CA HIS A 140 -3.47 -1.45 14.69
C HIS A 140 -3.22 -0.02 14.20
N THR A 141 -2.13 0.60 14.64
CA THR A 141 -1.76 1.98 14.31
C THR A 141 -1.09 2.15 12.95
N THR A 142 -0.90 1.06 12.18
CA THR A 142 -0.15 1.02 10.90
C THR A 142 1.30 1.50 11.03
N GLU A 143 1.86 1.46 12.24
CA GLU A 143 3.26 1.83 12.50
C GLU A 143 4.16 0.60 12.30
N PRO A 144 5.27 0.71 11.54
CA PRO A 144 6.17 -0.41 11.21
C PRO A 144 6.59 -1.31 12.39
N GLU A 145 6.63 -0.77 13.61
CA GLU A 145 6.92 -1.48 14.85
C GLU A 145 5.99 -2.67 15.11
N LEU A 146 4.75 -2.63 14.63
CA LEU A 146 3.82 -3.76 14.71
C LEU A 146 4.33 -4.99 13.93
N MET A 147 5.06 -4.77 12.83
CA MET A 147 5.70 -5.84 12.05
C MET A 147 6.81 -6.50 12.89
N THR A 148 7.69 -5.70 13.47
CA THR A 148 8.75 -6.18 14.38
C THR A 148 8.16 -6.89 15.59
N PHE A 149 7.10 -6.35 16.19
CA PHE A 149 6.38 -6.97 17.30
C PHE A 149 5.88 -8.37 16.93
N ARG A 150 5.25 -8.52 15.75
CA ARG A 150 4.74 -9.81 15.30
C ARG A 150 5.86 -10.84 15.07
N TYR A 151 6.98 -10.44 14.45
CA TYR A 151 8.09 -11.37 14.15
C TYR A 151 8.96 -11.72 15.36
N ARG A 152 9.21 -10.78 16.29
CA ARG A 152 9.92 -11.08 17.55
C ARG A 152 9.16 -12.07 18.43
N LEU A 153 7.82 -12.09 18.30
CA LEU A 153 6.92 -12.98 19.02
C LEU A 153 6.29 -14.02 18.08
N LYS A 154 7.03 -14.50 17.07
CA LYS A 154 6.52 -15.43 16.04
C LYS A 154 5.87 -16.71 16.59
N ASP A 155 6.32 -17.17 17.75
CA ASP A 155 5.82 -18.35 18.47
C ASP A 155 4.61 -18.07 19.37
N ILE A 156 4.26 -16.79 19.59
CA ILE A 156 3.03 -16.39 20.28
C ILE A 156 1.88 -16.41 19.29
N LYS A 157 0.79 -17.08 19.65
CA LYS A 157 -0.47 -17.04 18.91
C LYS A 157 -1.07 -15.64 18.99
N MET A 158 -1.27 -15.02 17.83
CA MET A 158 -1.93 -13.72 17.69
C MET A 158 -3.03 -13.82 16.66
N LEU A 159 -4.11 -13.08 16.89
CA LEU A 159 -5.25 -12.96 16.00
C LEU A 159 -5.37 -11.52 15.51
N ALA A 160 -5.87 -11.33 14.30
CA ALA A 160 -6.32 -10.02 13.80
C ALA A 160 -7.83 -9.89 14.02
N ALA A 161 -8.28 -8.76 14.57
CA ALA A 161 -9.71 -8.44 14.64
C ALA A 161 -10.23 -8.02 13.26
N GLU A 162 -11.27 -8.66 12.73
CA GLU A 162 -11.84 -8.28 11.43
C GLU A 162 -12.66 -6.98 11.52
N ASP A 163 -13.21 -6.73 12.70
CA ASP A 163 -14.01 -5.54 13.01
C ASP A 163 -13.42 -4.78 14.20
N GLY A 164 -13.75 -3.49 14.29
CA GLY A 164 -13.43 -2.71 15.48
C GLY A 164 -14.22 -3.18 16.71
N PHE A 165 -13.61 -3.08 17.89
CA PHE A 165 -14.25 -3.41 19.16
C PHE A 165 -13.87 -2.38 20.23
N SER A 166 -14.43 -2.49 21.43
CA SER A 166 -14.15 -1.57 22.53
C SER A 166 -14.08 -2.28 23.87
N GLN A 167 -13.24 -1.75 24.77
CA GLN A 167 -13.21 -2.13 26.17
C GLN A 167 -13.24 -0.86 27.03
N GLY A 168 -14.39 -0.59 27.65
CA GLY A 168 -14.63 0.69 28.32
C GLY A 168 -14.55 1.84 27.32
N SER A 169 -13.69 2.83 27.58
CA SER A 169 -13.46 3.98 26.70
C SER A 169 -12.43 3.74 25.59
N ILE A 170 -11.71 2.60 25.63
CA ILE A 170 -10.66 2.29 24.65
C ILE A 170 -11.31 1.68 23.41
N LYS A 171 -11.01 2.25 22.24
CA LYS A 171 -11.48 1.77 20.94
C LYS A 171 -10.34 1.11 20.18
N PHE A 172 -10.60 -0.07 19.65
CA PHE A 172 -9.70 -0.83 18.78
C PHE A 172 -10.27 -0.83 17.36
N VAL A 173 -9.40 -0.66 16.37
CA VAL A 173 -9.80 -0.67 14.94
C VAL A 173 -9.64 -2.07 14.35
N SER A 174 -10.17 -2.30 13.14
CA SER A 174 -9.92 -3.54 12.40
C SER A 174 -8.41 -3.75 12.19
N GLY A 175 -8.02 -5.01 12.24
CA GLY A 175 -6.65 -5.51 12.31
C GLY A 175 -5.99 -5.44 13.67
N SER A 176 -6.63 -4.87 14.72
CA SER A 176 -6.02 -4.85 16.06
C SER A 176 -5.61 -6.26 16.49
N PHE A 177 -4.40 -6.40 17.02
CA PHE A 177 -3.86 -7.69 17.40
C PHE A 177 -4.55 -8.10 18.70
N ILE A 178 -5.13 -9.30 18.73
CA ILE A 178 -5.70 -9.93 19.91
C ILE A 178 -4.81 -11.11 20.27
N ILE A 179 -4.33 -11.16 21.50
CA ILE A 179 -3.39 -12.16 21.99
C ILE A 179 -4.03 -12.87 23.19
N PRO A 180 -4.76 -13.98 22.97
CA PRO A 180 -5.39 -14.73 24.06
C PRO A 180 -4.34 -15.31 25.01
N ARG A 181 -4.67 -15.46 26.30
CA ARG A 181 -3.85 -16.29 27.20
C ARG A 181 -3.98 -17.77 26.85
N ASP A 182 -5.18 -18.17 26.45
CA ASP A 182 -5.43 -19.55 26.01
C ASP A 182 -4.60 -19.87 24.76
N GLY A 183 -3.92 -21.02 24.79
CA GLY A 183 -2.98 -21.43 23.74
C GLY A 183 -1.63 -20.69 23.71
N ASN A 184 -1.33 -19.82 24.68
CA ASN A 184 -0.05 -19.11 24.79
C ASN A 184 0.69 -19.45 26.09
N PRO A 185 2.02 -19.25 26.16
CA PRO A 185 2.82 -19.64 27.33
C PRO A 185 2.51 -18.81 28.58
N ALA A 186 2.83 -19.35 29.75
CA ALA A 186 2.53 -18.72 31.04
C ALA A 186 3.26 -17.37 31.25
N ASP A 187 4.42 -17.18 30.61
CA ASP A 187 5.23 -15.95 30.65
C ASP A 187 4.81 -14.89 29.62
N LEU A 188 3.69 -15.12 28.91
CA LEU A 188 3.17 -14.28 27.82
C LEU A 188 3.28 -12.78 28.14
N GLU A 189 2.74 -12.36 29.29
CA GLU A 189 2.68 -10.94 29.65
C GLU A 189 4.06 -10.30 29.79
N GLY A 190 5.04 -11.02 30.34
CA GLY A 190 6.42 -10.55 30.44
C GLY A 190 7.05 -10.35 29.06
N ARG A 191 6.80 -11.29 28.14
CA ARG A 191 7.27 -11.21 26.75
C ARG A 191 6.62 -10.06 25.97
N LEU A 192 5.30 -9.91 26.10
CA LEU A 192 4.57 -8.79 25.50
C LEU A 192 5.06 -7.45 26.07
N GLY A 193 5.27 -7.37 27.39
CA GLY A 193 5.76 -6.16 28.05
C GLY A 193 7.18 -5.77 27.62
N ALA A 194 8.10 -6.73 27.50
CA ALA A 194 9.46 -6.49 27.02
C ALA A 194 9.46 -5.98 25.56
N ALA A 195 8.72 -6.65 24.67
CA ALA A 195 8.61 -6.24 23.28
C ALA A 195 7.92 -4.87 23.14
N ALA A 196 6.85 -4.64 23.89
CA ALA A 196 6.11 -3.38 23.88
C ALA A 196 7.00 -2.22 24.34
N LYS A 197 7.70 -2.37 25.46
CA LYS A 197 8.59 -1.35 26.03
C LYS A 197 9.63 -0.88 25.02
N ASP A 198 10.32 -1.81 24.37
CA ASP A 198 11.37 -1.53 23.40
C ASP A 198 10.82 -0.86 22.12
N LEU A 199 9.65 -1.30 21.66
CA LEU A 199 9.03 -0.81 20.42
C LEU A 199 8.14 0.42 20.61
N GLY A 200 7.95 0.90 21.84
CA GLY A 200 7.06 2.03 22.12
C GLY A 200 5.57 1.72 21.94
N LEU A 201 5.18 0.44 21.95
CA LEU A 201 3.80 0.00 21.76
C LEU A 201 3.02 -0.04 23.08
N THR A 202 1.71 0.18 23.02
CA THR A 202 0.81 0.00 24.16
C THR A 202 0.06 -1.33 24.03
N VAL A 203 0.27 -2.22 24.99
CA VAL A 203 -0.46 -3.49 25.14
C VAL A 203 -1.54 -3.32 26.19
N TYR A 204 -2.79 -3.61 25.82
CA TYR A 204 -3.95 -3.49 26.69
C TYR A 204 -4.34 -4.85 27.26
N ARG A 205 -4.46 -4.96 28.58
CA ARG A 205 -5.06 -6.10 29.27
C ARG A 205 -6.56 -6.13 28.98
N LEU A 206 -7.05 -7.25 28.46
CA LEU A 206 -8.46 -7.48 28.21
C LEU A 206 -9.06 -8.41 29.26
N ALA A 207 -10.15 -7.97 29.89
CA ALA A 207 -10.87 -8.76 30.91
C ALA A 207 -11.75 -9.86 30.29
N VAL A 208 -12.12 -9.67 29.02
CA VAL A 208 -12.91 -10.62 28.22
C VAL A 208 -12.30 -10.71 26.81
N LEU A 209 -12.44 -11.85 26.16
CA LEU A 209 -12.11 -11.96 24.74
C LEU A 209 -13.13 -11.14 23.92
N PRO A 210 -12.70 -10.30 22.96
CA PRO A 210 -13.63 -9.56 22.11
C PRO A 210 -14.54 -10.51 21.31
N GLY A 211 -15.82 -10.16 21.18
CA GLY A 211 -16.78 -10.92 20.36
C GLY A 211 -16.71 -10.63 18.85
N SER A 212 -15.77 -9.80 18.41
CA SER A 212 -15.53 -9.52 16.99
C SER A 212 -15.03 -10.77 16.27
N LYS A 213 -15.33 -10.90 14.98
CA LYS A 213 -14.67 -11.93 14.15
C LYS A 213 -13.17 -11.74 14.18
N THR A 214 -12.44 -12.85 14.10
CA THR A 214 -10.99 -12.86 14.12
C THR A 214 -10.46 -13.96 13.20
N HIS A 215 -9.22 -13.78 12.74
CA HIS A 215 -8.43 -14.82 12.07
C HIS A 215 -6.99 -14.79 12.57
N ASP A 216 -6.22 -15.82 12.25
CA ASP A 216 -4.81 -15.91 12.63
C ASP A 216 -3.99 -14.80 11.97
N LEU A 217 -3.14 -14.15 12.76
CA LEU A 217 -2.15 -13.19 12.30
C LEU A 217 -0.79 -13.89 12.19
N ASP A 218 -0.34 -14.13 10.97
CA ASP A 218 0.79 -14.99 10.68
C ASP A 218 2.15 -14.27 10.84
N ALA A 219 3.23 -15.05 10.86
CA ALA A 219 4.61 -14.59 10.68
C ALA A 219 5.27 -15.44 9.56
N PRO A 220 4.92 -15.19 8.29
CA PRO A 220 5.26 -16.07 7.17
C PRO A 220 6.75 -16.10 6.82
N ARG A 221 7.18 -17.16 6.11
CA ARG A 221 8.51 -17.22 5.50
C ARG A 221 8.56 -16.33 4.26
N LEU A 222 9.27 -15.21 4.36
CA LEU A 222 9.37 -14.21 3.30
C LEU A 222 10.51 -14.51 2.34
N ALA A 223 10.22 -14.37 1.04
CA ALA A 223 11.22 -14.23 0.00
C ALA A 223 11.14 -12.83 -0.62
N LEU A 224 12.28 -12.15 -0.69
CA LEU A 224 12.45 -10.92 -1.47
C LEU A 224 13.15 -11.30 -2.77
N LEU A 225 12.35 -11.34 -3.84
CA LEU A 225 12.82 -11.69 -5.17
C LEU A 225 13.61 -10.52 -5.77
N HIS A 226 14.76 -10.81 -6.34
CA HIS A 226 15.54 -9.82 -7.08
C HIS A 226 15.89 -10.28 -8.48
N SER A 227 16.23 -9.29 -9.30
CA SER A 227 16.87 -9.52 -10.59
C SER A 227 18.32 -9.05 -10.53
N TRP A 228 19.18 -9.59 -11.38
CA TRP A 228 20.52 -9.06 -11.57
C TRP A 228 20.55 -7.80 -12.46
N LEU A 229 19.38 -7.33 -12.91
CA LEU A 229 19.24 -6.21 -13.85
C LEU A 229 19.14 -4.85 -13.15
N ASN A 230 18.58 -4.81 -11.95
CA ASN A 230 18.48 -3.64 -11.10
C ASN A 230 18.54 -4.12 -9.66
N THR A 231 19.50 -3.62 -8.88
CA THR A 231 19.63 -3.96 -7.47
C THR A 231 19.38 -2.81 -6.51
N GLN A 232 19.00 -1.64 -7.04
CA GLN A 232 18.79 -0.43 -6.26
C GLN A 232 17.43 -0.46 -5.54
N ASP A 233 16.35 -0.74 -6.26
CA ASP A 233 14.99 -0.63 -5.72
C ASP A 233 14.70 -1.66 -4.64
N GLU A 234 15.02 -2.92 -4.89
CA GLU A 234 14.96 -4.00 -3.89
C GLU A 234 15.88 -3.76 -2.68
N GLY A 235 16.94 -2.97 -2.82
CA GLY A 235 17.80 -2.56 -1.71
C GLY A 235 17.06 -1.76 -0.64
N TRP A 236 16.04 -0.98 -1.02
CA TRP A 236 15.21 -0.24 -0.07
C TRP A 236 14.26 -1.15 0.72
N PHE A 237 13.77 -2.21 0.08
CA PHE A 237 12.98 -3.25 0.74
C PHE A 237 13.85 -4.03 1.72
N ARG A 238 15.07 -4.41 1.34
CA ARG A 238 16.06 -5.02 2.26
C ARG A 238 16.32 -4.12 3.45
N LEU A 239 16.64 -2.84 3.22
CA LEU A 239 16.88 -1.88 4.30
C LEU A 239 15.70 -1.77 5.28
N ALA A 240 14.47 -1.78 4.77
CA ALA A 240 13.28 -1.74 5.60
C ALA A 240 13.13 -3.02 6.44
N LEU A 241 13.27 -4.19 5.83
CA LEU A 241 13.17 -5.47 6.53
C LEU A 241 14.30 -5.66 7.56
N ASP A 242 15.53 -5.30 7.21
CA ASP A 242 16.70 -5.37 8.09
C ASP A 242 16.51 -4.46 9.31
N LYS A 243 16.06 -3.21 9.11
CA LYS A 243 15.79 -2.26 10.21
C LYS A 243 14.65 -2.70 11.12
N LEU A 244 13.69 -3.45 10.58
CA LEU A 244 12.56 -3.98 11.32
C LEU A 244 12.83 -5.38 11.89
N GLU A 245 14.05 -5.91 11.70
CA GLU A 245 14.46 -7.24 12.14
C GLU A 245 13.54 -8.36 11.61
N VAL A 246 12.97 -8.16 10.42
CA VAL A 246 12.12 -9.14 9.77
C VAL A 246 13.01 -10.09 8.96
N PRO A 247 13.03 -11.40 9.27
CA PRO A 247 13.80 -12.36 8.49
C PRO A 247 13.20 -12.56 7.09
N TYR A 248 14.05 -12.59 6.08
CA TYR A 248 13.69 -12.89 4.70
C TYR A 248 14.79 -13.68 4.00
N SER A 249 14.42 -14.45 2.99
CA SER A 249 15.33 -15.02 2.01
C SER A 249 15.45 -14.05 0.84
N TYR A 250 16.67 -13.58 0.56
CA TYR A 250 16.95 -12.80 -0.64
C TYR A 250 17.24 -13.76 -1.79
N ILE A 251 16.37 -13.81 -2.80
CA ILE A 251 16.43 -14.85 -3.83
C ILE A 251 16.46 -14.25 -5.24
N PRO A 252 17.29 -14.78 -6.15
CA PRO A 252 17.34 -14.33 -7.52
C PRO A 252 16.26 -15.02 -8.38
N LEU A 253 15.95 -14.45 -9.55
CA LEU A 253 15.02 -15.03 -10.53
C LEU A 253 15.25 -16.52 -10.82
N GLN A 254 16.52 -16.93 -10.87
CA GLN A 254 16.89 -18.32 -11.12
C GLN A 254 16.45 -19.27 -10.00
N GLU A 255 16.31 -18.82 -8.75
CA GLU A 255 15.72 -19.67 -7.69
C GLU A 255 14.26 -20.03 -8.02
N ILE A 256 13.49 -19.09 -8.59
CA ILE A 256 12.11 -19.36 -9.04
C ILE A 256 12.10 -20.36 -10.20
N ARG A 257 13.06 -20.24 -11.13
CA ARG A 257 13.24 -21.18 -12.24
C ARG A 257 13.63 -22.58 -11.79
N ASP A 258 14.53 -22.68 -10.82
CA ASP A 258 15.23 -23.93 -10.48
C ASP A 258 14.54 -24.68 -9.33
N CYS A 259 13.79 -24.00 -8.45
CA CYS A 259 13.06 -24.62 -7.36
C CYS A 259 11.62 -24.97 -7.77
N GLU A 260 11.32 -26.27 -7.94
CA GLU A 260 9.99 -26.73 -8.36
C GLU A 260 8.91 -26.60 -7.27
N ASP A 261 9.30 -26.71 -5.99
CA ASP A 261 8.40 -26.57 -4.84
C ASP A 261 8.79 -25.36 -3.99
N LEU A 262 8.43 -24.19 -4.48
CA LEU A 262 8.63 -22.93 -3.78
C LEU A 262 7.84 -22.87 -2.47
N ARG A 263 6.69 -23.54 -2.35
CA ARG A 263 5.87 -23.51 -1.11
C ARG A 263 6.52 -24.26 0.03
N ALA A 264 7.32 -25.28 -0.27
CA ALA A 264 8.14 -25.92 0.74
C ALA A 264 9.13 -24.96 1.43
N LYS A 265 9.51 -23.85 0.78
CA LYS A 265 10.48 -22.86 1.33
C LYS A 265 9.83 -21.54 1.76
N TYR A 266 8.86 -21.05 1.01
CA TYR A 266 8.33 -19.70 1.15
C TYR A 266 6.82 -19.71 1.31
N ASP A 267 6.31 -18.69 1.98
CA ASP A 267 4.88 -18.41 2.12
C ASP A 267 4.47 -17.17 1.32
N VAL A 268 5.36 -16.17 1.28
CA VAL A 268 5.17 -14.92 0.55
C VAL A 268 6.40 -14.62 -0.30
N ILE A 269 6.20 -14.29 -1.57
CA ILE A 269 7.23 -13.80 -2.49
C ILE A 269 6.89 -12.36 -2.85
N ILE A 270 7.74 -11.41 -2.42
CA ILE A 270 7.65 -10.00 -2.78
C ILE A 270 8.58 -9.76 -3.95
N PHE A 271 8.08 -9.12 -5.02
CA PHE A 271 8.90 -8.75 -6.18
C PHE A 271 8.95 -7.23 -6.34
N PRO A 272 10.01 -6.56 -5.83
CA PRO A 272 10.20 -5.12 -5.93
C PRO A 272 10.31 -4.61 -7.38
N PRO A 273 10.21 -3.29 -7.60
CA PRO A 273 10.33 -2.70 -8.92
C PRO A 273 11.62 -3.10 -9.65
N GLY A 274 11.52 -3.48 -10.92
CA GLY A 274 12.68 -3.89 -11.72
C GLY A 274 13.44 -2.73 -12.39
N GLY A 275 13.13 -1.47 -12.04
CA GLY A 275 13.72 -0.27 -12.65
C GLY A 275 13.51 -0.17 -14.16
N MET A 276 14.41 0.53 -14.85
CA MET A 276 14.32 0.82 -16.29
C MET A 276 14.26 -0.44 -17.18
N LEU A 277 14.98 -1.50 -16.80
CA LEU A 277 15.03 -2.77 -17.55
C LEU A 277 14.05 -3.83 -17.02
N GLY A 278 13.27 -3.49 -15.99
CA GLY A 278 12.29 -4.36 -15.36
C GLY A 278 11.01 -4.47 -16.16
N LYS A 279 11.05 -5.17 -17.30
CA LYS A 279 9.87 -5.53 -18.09
C LYS A 279 9.70 -7.03 -18.11
N SER A 280 8.47 -7.52 -18.20
CA SER A 280 8.12 -8.95 -18.14
C SER A 280 8.98 -9.83 -19.06
N GLN A 281 9.15 -9.45 -20.33
CA GLN A 281 9.99 -10.23 -21.26
C GLN A 281 11.46 -10.26 -20.82
N ARG A 282 11.95 -9.16 -20.25
CA ARG A 282 13.34 -9.06 -19.78
C ARG A 282 13.56 -9.81 -18.47
N ILE A 283 12.55 -9.89 -17.59
CA ILE A 283 12.59 -10.73 -16.39
C ILE A 283 12.59 -12.22 -16.77
N VAL A 284 11.79 -12.62 -17.75
CA VAL A 284 11.77 -14.01 -18.25
C VAL A 284 13.08 -14.42 -18.89
N ASN A 285 13.65 -13.57 -19.76
CA ASN A 285 14.91 -13.90 -20.43
C ASN A 285 16.14 -13.65 -19.54
N GLY A 286 16.04 -12.72 -18.59
CA GLY A 286 17.11 -12.29 -17.69
C GLY A 286 18.34 -11.74 -18.38
N ILE A 287 19.51 -11.87 -17.75
CA ILE A 287 20.77 -11.39 -18.33
C ILE A 287 21.21 -12.33 -19.46
N GLY A 288 21.58 -11.74 -20.62
CA GLY A 288 22.08 -12.48 -21.79
C GLY A 288 23.60 -12.45 -21.90
N GLY A 289 24.12 -12.94 -23.03
CA GLY A 289 25.56 -13.02 -23.34
C GLY A 289 26.02 -14.46 -23.56
N GLU A 290 27.16 -14.65 -24.23
CA GLU A 290 27.65 -15.99 -24.63
C GLU A 290 28.41 -16.71 -23.51
N ASN A 291 29.18 -15.97 -22.71
CA ASN A 291 30.01 -16.52 -21.64
C ASN A 291 29.39 -16.32 -20.24
N PRO A 292 29.60 -17.25 -19.29
CA PRO A 292 29.18 -17.09 -17.90
C PRO A 292 29.65 -15.78 -17.27
N ILE A 293 28.80 -15.17 -16.45
CA ILE A 293 29.12 -13.95 -15.72
C ILE A 293 29.16 -14.25 -14.22
N PRO A 294 30.34 -14.54 -13.64
CA PRO A 294 30.44 -14.84 -12.22
C PRO A 294 30.25 -13.59 -11.36
N TRP A 295 29.32 -13.66 -10.41
CA TRP A 295 29.14 -12.73 -9.30
C TRP A 295 29.52 -13.41 -7.98
N ILE A 296 30.81 -13.69 -7.83
CA ILE A 296 31.38 -14.37 -6.66
C ILE A 296 32.57 -13.60 -6.12
N ARG A 297 32.85 -13.79 -4.84
CA ARG A 297 34.09 -13.34 -4.20
C ARG A 297 35.25 -14.07 -4.88
N THR A 298 36.28 -13.35 -5.29
CA THR A 298 37.57 -13.95 -5.68
C THR A 298 38.70 -13.18 -5.03
N GLU A 299 39.93 -13.69 -5.08
CA GLU A 299 41.10 -12.95 -4.59
C GLU A 299 41.26 -11.60 -5.30
N LYS A 300 41.01 -11.57 -6.63
CA LYS A 300 41.06 -10.35 -7.45
C LYS A 300 39.88 -9.41 -7.19
N TYR A 301 38.72 -9.96 -6.84
CA TYR A 301 37.47 -9.22 -6.61
C TYR A 301 36.89 -9.56 -5.23
N PRO A 302 37.56 -9.14 -4.12
CA PRO A 302 37.19 -9.56 -2.77
C PRO A 302 35.88 -8.94 -2.26
N HIS A 303 35.36 -7.93 -2.97
CA HIS A 303 34.12 -7.23 -2.64
C HIS A 303 32.95 -7.60 -3.55
N LEU A 304 33.15 -8.48 -4.55
CA LEU A 304 32.04 -9.11 -5.26
C LEU A 304 31.42 -10.21 -4.39
N GLY A 305 30.15 -10.53 -4.62
CA GLY A 305 29.40 -11.44 -3.77
C GLY A 305 28.91 -10.80 -2.47
N GLY A 306 27.60 -10.89 -2.25
CA GLY A 306 26.86 -10.32 -1.12
C GLY A 306 25.87 -9.23 -1.55
N PRO A 307 24.61 -9.24 -1.05
CA PRO A 307 23.95 -10.24 -0.21
C PRO A 307 23.59 -11.56 -0.93
N ASP A 308 23.79 -11.66 -2.24
CA ASP A 308 23.70 -12.91 -3.01
C ASP A 308 24.95 -13.12 -3.88
N SER A 309 25.16 -14.33 -4.39
CA SER A 309 26.26 -14.72 -5.26
C SER A 309 25.88 -15.85 -6.21
N ARG A 310 26.43 -15.83 -7.43
CA ARG A 310 26.25 -16.93 -8.39
C ARG A 310 27.46 -17.05 -9.32
N GLU A 311 27.82 -18.28 -9.66
CA GLU A 311 28.83 -18.57 -10.69
C GLU A 311 28.44 -18.03 -12.08
N ASP A 312 27.15 -17.89 -12.35
CA ASP A 312 26.65 -17.29 -13.59
C ASP A 312 25.33 -16.56 -13.39
N ILE A 313 25.34 -15.23 -13.34
CA ILE A 313 24.12 -14.42 -13.15
C ILE A 313 23.21 -14.32 -14.39
N ARG A 314 23.60 -14.96 -15.51
CA ARG A 314 22.78 -15.02 -16.73
C ARG A 314 21.50 -15.82 -16.56
N GLY A 315 20.59 -15.64 -17.51
CA GLY A 315 19.25 -16.23 -17.50
C GLY A 315 18.29 -15.47 -16.60
N GLY A 316 17.00 -15.78 -16.76
CA GLY A 316 15.91 -15.18 -15.99
C GLY A 316 15.08 -16.22 -15.27
N ILE A 317 13.83 -15.87 -15.00
CA ILE A 317 12.85 -16.83 -14.44
C ILE A 317 12.47 -17.91 -15.46
N GLU A 318 12.56 -17.59 -16.76
CA GLU A 318 12.14 -18.43 -17.89
C GLU A 318 10.67 -18.90 -17.81
N LEU A 319 10.14 -19.51 -18.87
CA LEU A 319 8.76 -20.03 -18.83
C LEU A 319 8.59 -21.12 -17.77
N LYS A 320 9.66 -21.87 -17.49
CA LYS A 320 9.68 -22.87 -16.40
C LYS A 320 9.39 -22.23 -15.05
N GLY A 321 10.04 -21.13 -14.70
CA GLY A 321 9.80 -20.45 -13.43
C GLY A 321 8.43 -19.79 -13.34
N ILE A 322 7.83 -19.37 -14.47
CA ILE A 322 6.42 -18.93 -14.50
C ILE A 322 5.48 -20.06 -14.06
N VAL A 323 5.71 -21.28 -14.52
CA VAL A 323 4.93 -22.46 -14.10
C VAL A 323 5.12 -22.76 -12.61
N HIS A 324 6.36 -22.67 -12.10
CA HIS A 324 6.62 -22.84 -10.67
C HIS A 324 5.94 -21.77 -9.82
N LEU A 325 5.97 -20.52 -10.28
CA LEU A 325 5.30 -19.40 -9.61
C LEU A 325 3.78 -19.59 -9.60
N ARG A 326 3.17 -20.04 -10.71
CA ARG A 326 1.75 -20.39 -10.75
C ARG A 326 1.41 -21.43 -9.68
N ARG A 327 2.16 -22.53 -9.65
CA ARG A 327 1.97 -23.61 -8.67
C ARG A 327 2.12 -23.10 -7.24
N PHE A 328 3.09 -22.24 -6.98
CA PHE A 328 3.29 -21.61 -5.68
C PHE A 328 2.03 -20.87 -5.21
N ILE A 329 1.46 -20.03 -6.09
CA ILE A 329 0.27 -19.25 -5.76
C ILE A 329 -0.92 -20.19 -5.57
N GLU A 330 -1.18 -21.11 -6.50
CA GLU A 330 -2.30 -22.04 -6.45
C GLU A 330 -2.32 -22.91 -5.18
N GLN A 331 -1.14 -23.20 -4.62
CA GLN A 331 -0.95 -23.94 -3.37
C GLN A 331 -1.10 -23.08 -2.09
N GLY A 332 -1.53 -21.82 -2.20
CA GLY A 332 -1.73 -20.94 -1.05
C GLY A 332 -0.53 -20.05 -0.74
N GLY A 333 0.29 -19.76 -1.73
CA GLY A 333 1.35 -18.75 -1.64
C GLY A 333 0.80 -17.36 -1.97
N LEU A 334 1.43 -16.32 -1.41
CA LEU A 334 1.15 -14.94 -1.78
C LEU A 334 2.28 -14.40 -2.67
N PHE A 335 1.93 -13.93 -3.86
CA PHE A 335 2.85 -13.22 -4.75
C PHE A 335 2.51 -11.72 -4.77
N VAL A 336 3.49 -10.87 -4.49
CA VAL A 336 3.31 -9.42 -4.39
C VAL A 336 4.20 -8.68 -5.38
N PRO A 337 3.77 -8.54 -6.64
CA PRO A 337 4.49 -7.74 -7.63
C PRO A 337 4.26 -6.24 -7.40
N ILE A 338 5.36 -5.48 -7.38
CA ILE A 338 5.36 -4.04 -7.11
C ILE A 338 5.67 -3.26 -8.40
N THR A 339 4.85 -2.24 -8.67
CA THR A 339 4.94 -1.33 -9.82
C THR A 339 5.17 -2.04 -11.16
N SER A 340 6.33 -1.92 -11.78
CA SER A 340 6.62 -2.49 -13.09
C SER A 340 6.55 -4.01 -13.11
N MET A 341 6.72 -4.68 -11.98
CA MET A 341 6.60 -6.14 -11.88
C MET A 341 5.16 -6.62 -11.89
N ALA A 342 4.17 -5.73 -11.73
CA ALA A 342 2.75 -6.04 -11.84
C ALA A 342 2.36 -6.59 -13.21
N ASP A 343 3.11 -6.24 -14.26
CA ASP A 343 2.86 -6.73 -15.61
C ASP A 343 3.20 -8.22 -15.78
N LEU A 344 4.07 -8.79 -14.94
CA LEU A 344 4.51 -10.18 -15.07
C LEU A 344 3.35 -11.19 -14.96
N PRO A 345 2.52 -11.19 -13.89
CA PRO A 345 1.39 -12.12 -13.81
C PRO A 345 0.32 -11.88 -14.88
N ILE A 346 0.18 -10.66 -15.39
CA ILE A 346 -0.78 -10.30 -16.43
C ILE A 346 -0.31 -10.86 -17.78
N SER A 347 0.91 -10.50 -18.18
CA SER A 347 1.50 -10.89 -19.47
C SER A 347 1.66 -12.39 -19.68
N TYR A 348 1.71 -13.16 -18.59
CA TYR A 348 1.85 -14.63 -18.63
C TYR A 348 0.58 -15.38 -18.20
N GLY A 349 -0.57 -14.70 -18.14
CA GLY A 349 -1.89 -15.31 -17.93
C GLY A 349 -2.05 -15.99 -16.57
N LEU A 350 -1.34 -15.51 -15.53
CA LEU A 350 -1.59 -15.90 -14.14
C LEU A 350 -2.84 -15.19 -13.59
N VAL A 351 -3.11 -13.98 -14.08
CA VAL A 351 -4.27 -13.15 -13.76
C VAL A 351 -4.73 -12.46 -15.04
N GLU A 352 -6.04 -12.49 -15.31
CA GLU A 352 -6.64 -11.96 -16.55
C GLU A 352 -7.63 -10.81 -16.26
N SER A 353 -8.14 -10.74 -15.03
CA SER A 353 -9.06 -9.70 -14.53
C SER A 353 -8.42 -8.33 -14.27
N VAL A 354 -7.10 -8.20 -14.49
CA VAL A 354 -6.32 -6.97 -14.30
C VAL A 354 -5.50 -6.69 -15.56
N ALA A 355 -5.52 -5.44 -16.01
CA ALA A 355 -4.71 -4.99 -17.15
C ALA A 355 -3.97 -3.70 -16.81
N VAL A 356 -2.92 -3.41 -17.58
CA VAL A 356 -2.19 -2.13 -17.51
C VAL A 356 -2.61 -1.24 -18.69
N ALA A 357 -3.31 -0.15 -18.40
CA ALA A 357 -3.69 0.83 -19.39
C ALA A 357 -2.47 1.59 -19.92
N LYS A 358 -2.48 1.87 -21.23
CA LYS A 358 -1.50 2.76 -21.85
C LYS A 358 -1.96 4.21 -21.68
N THR A 359 -1.14 5.02 -21.02
CA THR A 359 -1.37 6.46 -20.85
C THR A 359 -0.62 7.24 -21.92
N GLN A 360 -1.26 8.26 -22.50
CA GLN A 360 -0.64 9.14 -23.50
C GLN A 360 -0.29 10.52 -22.95
N LYS A 361 -1.07 10.98 -21.97
CA LYS A 361 -0.97 12.33 -21.42
C LYS A 361 -0.39 12.35 -20.02
N LEU A 362 -0.54 11.27 -19.26
CA LEU A 362 -0.09 11.18 -17.88
C LEU A 362 1.41 11.41 -17.78
N LYS A 363 1.80 12.48 -17.06
CA LYS A 363 3.18 12.74 -16.67
C LYS A 363 3.21 12.96 -15.17
N VAL A 364 3.93 12.08 -14.50
CA VAL A 364 4.22 12.17 -13.06
C VAL A 364 5.67 11.81 -12.87
N ALA A 365 6.41 12.66 -12.14
CA ALA A 365 7.82 12.45 -11.83
C ALA A 365 8.00 12.50 -10.33
N GLY A 366 7.95 11.32 -9.68
CA GLY A 366 8.07 11.17 -8.23
C GLY A 366 7.25 12.19 -7.44
N SER A 367 5.94 11.96 -7.39
CA SER A 367 5.00 12.86 -6.72
C SER A 367 4.29 12.14 -5.58
N VAL A 368 3.81 12.93 -4.63
CA VAL A 368 2.89 12.47 -3.59
C VAL A 368 1.47 12.67 -4.12
N LEU A 369 0.74 11.57 -4.26
CA LEU A 369 -0.64 11.56 -4.72
C LEU A 369 -1.59 11.18 -3.59
N SER A 370 -2.83 11.65 -3.66
CA SER A 370 -3.91 11.20 -2.78
C SER A 370 -4.46 9.88 -3.30
N ALA A 371 -4.68 8.93 -2.39
CA ALA A 371 -5.35 7.67 -2.67
C ALA A 371 -6.33 7.33 -1.54
N ASN A 372 -7.40 6.65 -1.93
CA ASN A 372 -8.50 6.24 -1.07
C ASN A 372 -8.52 4.72 -0.90
N ILE A 373 -8.52 4.24 0.34
CA ILE A 373 -8.85 2.86 0.67
C ILE A 373 -10.36 2.70 0.54
N THR A 374 -10.77 2.08 -0.56
CA THR A 374 -12.17 1.90 -0.91
C THR A 374 -12.79 0.71 -0.21
N ASP A 375 -11.98 -0.30 0.12
CA ASP A 375 -12.40 -1.49 0.86
C ASP A 375 -11.69 -1.60 2.22
N LEU A 376 -12.33 -1.04 3.25
CA LEU A 376 -11.84 -1.09 4.63
C LEU A 376 -12.07 -2.47 5.30
N LEU A 377 -12.82 -3.37 4.67
CA LEU A 377 -13.05 -4.73 5.18
C LEU A 377 -11.90 -5.66 4.80
N SER A 378 -11.10 -5.30 3.79
CA SER A 378 -9.92 -6.06 3.40
C SER A 378 -8.84 -5.97 4.47
N PRO A 379 -8.18 -7.09 4.82
CA PRO A 379 -7.04 -7.07 5.71
C PRO A 379 -5.92 -6.14 5.28
N ILE A 380 -5.75 -5.94 3.97
CA ILE A 380 -4.74 -5.04 3.39
C ILE A 380 -4.96 -3.59 3.88
N GLY A 381 -6.22 -3.18 4.08
CA GLY A 381 -6.60 -1.85 4.55
C GLY A 381 -6.66 -1.70 6.08
N TYR A 382 -6.38 -2.75 6.87
CA TYR A 382 -6.51 -2.69 8.31
C TYR A 382 -5.64 -1.62 8.98
N GLY A 383 -6.23 -0.97 9.99
CA GLY A 383 -5.64 0.14 10.74
C GLY A 383 -5.57 1.49 10.03
N TYR A 384 -5.85 1.56 8.72
CA TYR A 384 -5.84 2.81 7.99
C TYR A 384 -7.18 3.55 8.08
N ASP A 385 -7.10 4.88 8.08
CA ASP A 385 -8.23 5.72 7.70
C ASP A 385 -8.41 5.71 6.16
N ARG A 386 -9.48 6.30 5.63
CA ARG A 386 -9.80 6.20 4.19
C ARG A 386 -8.76 6.83 3.26
N ASN A 387 -8.12 7.93 3.66
CA ASN A 387 -7.25 8.72 2.78
C ASN A 387 -5.78 8.49 3.15
N LEU A 388 -4.92 8.36 2.14
CA LEU A 388 -3.49 8.19 2.32
C LEU A 388 -2.71 8.96 1.23
N GLY A 389 -1.65 9.65 1.64
CA GLY A 389 -0.65 10.16 0.70
C GLY A 389 0.29 9.04 0.28
N VAL A 390 0.37 8.77 -1.03
CA VAL A 390 1.17 7.68 -1.60
C VAL A 390 2.17 8.22 -2.61
N TYR A 391 3.36 7.63 -2.68
CA TYR A 391 4.34 7.98 -3.70
C TYR A 391 4.01 7.29 -5.02
N PHE A 392 4.07 8.04 -6.12
CA PHE A 392 3.90 7.52 -7.47
C PHE A 392 4.90 8.13 -8.45
N SER A 393 5.55 7.27 -9.23
CA SER A 393 6.50 7.67 -10.28
C SER A 393 6.45 6.67 -11.42
N GLY A 394 5.60 6.95 -12.42
CA GLY A 394 5.45 6.10 -13.59
C GLY A 394 5.06 4.65 -13.29
N GLY A 395 4.33 4.40 -12.19
CA GLY A 395 3.75 3.09 -11.91
C GLY A 395 2.68 2.69 -12.93
N PRO A 396 2.25 1.42 -12.95
CA PRO A 396 1.20 0.98 -13.87
C PRO A 396 -0.12 1.67 -13.55
N VAL A 397 -0.89 1.98 -14.59
CA VAL A 397 -2.28 2.42 -14.46
C VAL A 397 -3.17 1.21 -14.63
N PHE A 398 -3.73 0.70 -13.54
CA PHE A 398 -4.53 -0.51 -13.61
C PHE A 398 -5.92 -0.26 -14.19
N GLU A 399 -6.41 -1.25 -14.92
CA GLU A 399 -7.82 -1.47 -15.19
C GLU A 399 -8.21 -2.81 -14.58
N THR A 400 -9.47 -2.93 -14.17
CA THR A 400 -10.03 -4.17 -13.61
C THR A 400 -11.40 -4.42 -14.20
N GLY A 401 -11.91 -5.65 -14.09
CA GLY A 401 -13.25 -5.98 -14.55
C GLY A 401 -13.30 -6.26 -16.05
N VAL A 402 -14.48 -6.16 -16.64
CA VAL A 402 -14.72 -6.48 -18.07
C VAL A 402 -13.76 -5.71 -18.98
N LYS A 403 -13.52 -4.43 -18.68
CA LYS A 403 -12.57 -3.61 -19.42
C LYS A 403 -11.14 -4.11 -19.42
N ALA A 404 -10.69 -4.74 -18.33
CA ALA A 404 -9.36 -5.34 -18.31
C ALA A 404 -9.23 -6.49 -19.31
N VAL A 405 -10.31 -7.26 -19.47
CA VAL A 405 -10.36 -8.46 -20.33
C VAL A 405 -10.58 -8.07 -21.80
N THR A 406 -11.50 -7.14 -22.08
CA THR A 406 -11.98 -6.87 -23.44
C THR A 406 -11.45 -5.57 -24.03
N GLY A 407 -10.93 -4.67 -23.19
CA GLY A 407 -10.58 -3.31 -23.57
C GLY A 407 -11.77 -2.35 -23.70
N MET A 408 -13.00 -2.82 -23.43
CA MET A 408 -14.24 -2.03 -23.53
C MET A 408 -15.01 -2.04 -22.20
N GLU A 409 -15.71 -0.97 -21.88
CA GLU A 409 -16.66 -0.99 -20.76
C GLU A 409 -17.83 -1.94 -21.08
N ILE A 410 -18.52 -2.44 -20.05
CA ILE A 410 -19.62 -3.39 -20.25
C ILE A 410 -20.77 -2.77 -21.05
N GLU A 411 -21.07 -1.49 -20.84
CA GLU A 411 -22.08 -0.77 -21.60
C GLU A 411 -21.70 -0.64 -23.08
N GLU A 412 -20.41 -0.42 -23.38
CA GLU A 412 -19.91 -0.36 -24.75
C GLU A 412 -20.04 -1.74 -25.43
N MET A 413 -19.66 -2.80 -24.72
CA MET A 413 -19.72 -4.17 -25.22
C MET A 413 -21.16 -4.62 -25.51
N LEU A 414 -22.13 -4.18 -24.70
CA LEU A 414 -23.55 -4.49 -24.85
C LEU A 414 -24.29 -3.49 -25.78
N GLY A 415 -23.56 -2.61 -26.47
CA GLY A 415 -24.13 -1.66 -27.42
C GLY A 415 -24.91 -0.50 -26.80
N GLY A 416 -24.79 -0.29 -25.48
CA GLY A 416 -25.42 0.77 -24.69
C GLY A 416 -24.54 2.00 -24.44
N GLY A 417 -23.33 2.06 -25.02
CA GLY A 417 -22.47 3.23 -24.92
C GLY A 417 -23.19 4.49 -25.43
N ALA A 418 -23.19 5.56 -24.65
CA ALA A 418 -23.73 6.85 -25.08
C ALA A 418 -22.96 7.30 -26.33
N SER A 419 -23.58 7.16 -27.51
CA SER A 419 -23.04 7.69 -28.75
C SER A 419 -22.94 9.20 -28.60
N ALA A 420 -21.73 9.72 -28.37
CA ALA A 420 -21.48 11.16 -28.44
C ALA A 420 -21.61 11.58 -29.92
N GLY A 421 -22.78 12.11 -30.29
CA GLY A 421 -23.06 12.57 -31.65
C GLY A 421 -24.48 12.22 -32.11
N ARG A 422 -24.77 12.56 -33.38
CA ARG A 422 -26.04 12.20 -34.04
C ARG A 422 -26.14 10.66 -34.12
N PRO A 423 -27.31 10.06 -33.78
CA PRO A 423 -27.57 8.64 -34.04
C PRO A 423 -27.31 8.25 -35.49
N SER A 424 -26.92 7.00 -35.74
CA SER A 424 -26.75 6.48 -37.10
C SER A 424 -28.07 6.56 -37.87
N GLY A 425 -28.10 7.33 -38.96
CA GLY A 425 -29.29 7.60 -39.76
C GLY A 425 -28.96 8.12 -41.16
N ARG A 426 -29.97 8.38 -41.99
CA ARG A 426 -29.78 8.86 -43.37
C ARG A 426 -29.48 10.37 -43.41
N GLY A 427 -28.48 10.79 -44.19
CA GLY A 427 -28.09 12.20 -44.38
C GLY A 427 -26.66 12.49 -43.93
N GLY A 428 -26.20 13.73 -44.10
CA GLY A 428 -24.90 14.20 -43.66
C GLY A 428 -24.84 14.46 -42.14
N LEU A 429 -23.63 14.69 -41.62
CA LEU A 429 -23.36 14.91 -40.18
C LEU A 429 -24.22 16.01 -39.51
N LYS A 430 -24.82 16.91 -40.30
CA LYS A 430 -25.64 18.04 -39.83
C LYS A 430 -27.12 17.91 -40.17
N ASP A 431 -27.53 16.87 -40.91
CA ASP A 431 -28.94 16.68 -41.26
C ASP A 431 -29.71 16.17 -40.05
N PRO A 432 -30.96 16.62 -39.82
CA PRO A 432 -31.79 16.10 -38.74
C PRO A 432 -32.18 14.65 -39.00
N ASP A 433 -32.04 13.80 -37.98
CA ASP A 433 -32.52 12.42 -38.06
C ASP A 433 -34.01 12.36 -37.72
N VAL A 434 -34.88 12.33 -38.75
CA VAL A 434 -36.33 12.22 -38.56
C VAL A 434 -36.72 10.76 -38.71
N ILE A 435 -36.81 10.04 -37.59
CA ILE A 435 -37.41 8.70 -37.56
C ILE A 435 -38.93 8.87 -37.74
N GLN A 436 -39.46 8.56 -38.93
CA GLN A 436 -40.90 8.58 -39.14
C GLN A 436 -41.59 7.45 -38.35
N GLY A 437 -42.37 7.80 -37.34
CA GLY A 437 -43.43 6.95 -36.78
C GLY A 437 -43.08 6.02 -35.62
N ARG A 438 -41.92 6.13 -34.96
CA ARG A 438 -41.64 5.39 -33.71
C ARG A 438 -40.98 6.27 -32.65
N VAL A 439 -41.62 6.35 -31.48
CA VAL A 439 -41.06 6.98 -30.28
C VAL A 439 -39.97 6.05 -29.74
N GLN A 440 -38.73 6.52 -29.69
CA GLN A 440 -37.64 5.82 -29.01
C GLN A 440 -37.93 5.86 -27.51
N LYS A 441 -38.26 4.71 -26.91
CA LYS A 441 -38.35 4.60 -25.45
C LYS A 441 -36.94 4.31 -24.93
N PRO A 442 -36.36 5.16 -24.05
CA PRO A 442 -35.12 4.80 -23.39
C PRO A 442 -35.33 3.49 -22.62
N GLY A 443 -34.38 2.57 -22.75
CA GLY A 443 -34.39 1.33 -21.98
C GLY A 443 -34.38 1.66 -20.49
N ASN A 444 -35.14 0.89 -19.70
CA ASN A 444 -35.08 1.00 -18.25
C ASN A 444 -33.68 0.60 -17.79
N VAL A 445 -33.00 1.51 -17.09
CA VAL A 445 -31.78 1.17 -16.34
C VAL A 445 -32.19 0.30 -15.17
N GLN A 446 -31.84 -0.99 -15.20
CA GLN A 446 -32.01 -1.89 -14.07
C GLN A 446 -30.79 -1.83 -13.14
N GLY A 447 -31.06 -1.73 -11.84
CA GLY A 447 -30.05 -1.50 -10.81
C GLY A 447 -29.26 -2.74 -10.35
N ALA A 448 -28.17 -2.44 -9.64
CA ALA A 448 -27.37 -3.26 -8.73
C ALA A 448 -27.27 -4.78 -9.02
N GLY A 449 -26.32 -5.12 -9.91
CA GLY A 449 -25.72 -6.43 -10.15
C GLY A 449 -24.36 -6.22 -10.81
N THR A 450 -23.67 -7.25 -11.34
CA THR A 450 -22.37 -7.13 -12.07
C THR A 450 -22.42 -6.21 -13.31
N GLY A 451 -23.57 -5.59 -13.60
CA GLY A 451 -23.85 -4.86 -14.84
C GLY A 451 -24.18 -5.79 -16.01
N ILE A 452 -24.03 -7.10 -15.86
CA ILE A 452 -24.29 -8.10 -16.89
C ILE A 452 -25.79 -8.44 -16.88
N PRO A 453 -26.54 -8.22 -17.98
CA PRO A 453 -27.92 -8.66 -18.10
C PRO A 453 -28.04 -10.18 -17.95
N ALA A 454 -29.13 -10.65 -17.34
CA ALA A 454 -29.29 -12.06 -16.97
C ALA A 454 -29.19 -13.01 -18.20
N GLU A 455 -29.68 -12.57 -19.35
CA GLU A 455 -29.61 -13.29 -20.63
C GLU A 455 -28.19 -13.51 -21.16
N TYR A 456 -27.22 -12.72 -20.70
CA TYR A 456 -25.82 -12.84 -21.08
C TYR A 456 -24.96 -13.53 -20.03
N LYS A 457 -25.53 -13.91 -18.88
CA LYS A 457 -24.78 -14.45 -17.75
C LYS A 457 -24.01 -15.73 -18.12
N ASP A 458 -24.66 -16.70 -18.77
CA ASP A 458 -24.02 -17.97 -19.15
C ASP A 458 -22.92 -17.76 -20.21
N MET A 459 -23.12 -16.79 -21.11
CA MET A 459 -22.13 -16.44 -22.13
C MET A 459 -20.91 -15.75 -21.50
N PHE A 460 -21.12 -14.83 -20.56
CA PHE A 460 -20.03 -14.23 -19.77
C PHE A 460 -19.31 -15.29 -18.94
N ASP A 461 -20.04 -16.21 -18.31
CA ASP A 461 -19.44 -17.29 -17.52
C ASP A 461 -18.59 -18.25 -18.37
N LEU A 462 -18.91 -18.41 -19.66
CA LEU A 462 -18.16 -19.24 -20.59
C LEU A 462 -16.89 -18.55 -21.15
N TYR A 463 -16.98 -17.26 -21.49
CA TYR A 463 -15.91 -16.56 -22.22
C TYR A 463 -15.08 -15.60 -21.37
N MET A 464 -15.54 -15.20 -20.19
CA MET A 464 -14.77 -14.34 -19.28
C MET A 464 -13.93 -15.18 -18.33
N PRO A 465 -12.74 -14.68 -17.94
CA PRO A 465 -11.87 -15.42 -17.05
C PRO A 465 -12.52 -15.56 -15.65
N PRO A 466 -12.32 -16.69 -14.95
CA PRO A 466 -12.97 -16.95 -13.66
C PRO A 466 -12.63 -15.91 -12.59
N ASP A 467 -11.42 -15.37 -12.64
CA ASP A 467 -10.92 -14.39 -11.68
C ASP A 467 -11.64 -13.04 -11.76
N LEU A 468 -12.39 -12.77 -12.84
CA LEU A 468 -13.26 -11.61 -12.99
C LEU A 468 -14.31 -11.52 -11.87
N LYS A 469 -14.75 -12.66 -11.35
CA LYS A 469 -15.73 -12.74 -10.25
C LYS A 469 -15.10 -12.47 -8.87
N THR A 470 -13.78 -12.55 -8.77
CA THR A 470 -13.04 -12.53 -7.50
C THR A 470 -12.01 -11.40 -7.40
N VAL A 471 -11.75 -10.63 -8.46
CA VAL A 471 -10.90 -9.43 -8.39
C VAL A 471 -11.46 -8.44 -7.36
N ARG A 472 -10.60 -7.93 -6.48
CA ARG A 472 -10.98 -7.03 -5.38
C ARG A 472 -10.09 -5.78 -5.40
N VAL A 473 -10.71 -4.62 -5.61
CA VAL A 473 -9.99 -3.33 -5.57
C VAL A 473 -9.97 -2.78 -4.16
N ILE A 474 -8.78 -2.70 -3.57
CA ILE A 474 -8.60 -2.29 -2.18
C ILE A 474 -8.44 -0.78 -2.06
N MET A 475 -7.65 -0.21 -2.97
CA MET A 475 -7.31 1.22 -2.98
C MET A 475 -7.44 1.77 -4.39
N ARG A 476 -7.89 3.02 -4.51
CA ARG A 476 -7.94 3.79 -5.76
C ARG A 476 -7.21 5.13 -5.60
N PHE A 477 -6.63 5.64 -6.67
CA PHE A 477 -6.22 7.04 -6.73
C PHE A 477 -7.44 7.95 -6.60
N ASP A 478 -7.25 9.13 -6.04
CA ASP A 478 -8.33 10.10 -5.80
C ASP A 478 -8.88 10.69 -7.12
N THR A 479 -9.90 11.54 -7.00
CA THR A 479 -10.43 12.31 -8.13
C THR A 479 -9.41 13.34 -8.63
N THR A 480 -9.50 13.73 -9.90
CA THR A 480 -8.52 14.62 -10.56
C THR A 480 -8.24 15.91 -9.78
N ASP A 481 -9.27 16.50 -9.15
CA ASP A 481 -9.18 17.74 -8.37
C ASP A 481 -8.44 17.58 -7.02
N LYS A 482 -8.31 16.35 -6.52
CA LYS A 482 -7.65 16.02 -5.24
C LYS A 482 -6.40 15.17 -5.39
N LEU A 483 -6.11 14.73 -6.61
CA LEU A 483 -5.10 13.72 -6.87
C LEU A 483 -3.68 14.17 -6.49
N LEU A 484 -3.29 15.40 -6.85
CA LEU A 484 -1.96 15.91 -6.52
C LEU A 484 -1.93 16.43 -5.08
N VAL A 485 -1.14 15.79 -4.23
CA VAL A 485 -0.81 16.32 -2.90
C VAL A 485 0.45 17.17 -2.96
N SER A 486 1.51 16.68 -3.62
CA SER A 486 2.77 17.40 -3.77
C SER A 486 3.57 16.89 -4.97
N GLY A 487 4.19 17.79 -5.73
CA GLY A 487 5.09 17.50 -6.86
C GLY A 487 4.53 17.93 -8.20
N MET A 488 4.80 17.13 -9.24
CA MET A 488 4.36 17.35 -10.63
C MET A 488 3.24 16.37 -11.00
N LEU A 489 2.16 16.89 -11.61
CA LEU A 489 1.13 16.08 -12.26
C LEU A 489 0.60 16.81 -13.49
N ASP A 490 0.63 16.13 -14.64
CA ASP A 490 -0.03 16.53 -15.88
C ASP A 490 -0.78 15.32 -16.45
N GLY A 491 -1.92 15.52 -17.10
CA GLY A 491 -2.76 14.43 -17.60
C GLY A 491 -3.36 13.52 -16.51
N GLY A 492 -3.61 14.05 -15.31
CA GLY A 492 -4.08 13.28 -14.14
C GLY A 492 -5.43 12.58 -14.32
N GLU A 493 -6.23 12.98 -15.33
CA GLU A 493 -7.47 12.32 -15.71
C GLU A 493 -7.29 10.85 -16.14
N GLU A 494 -6.11 10.48 -16.65
CA GLU A 494 -5.81 9.10 -17.02
C GLU A 494 -5.53 8.21 -15.78
N LEU A 495 -5.24 8.81 -14.62
CA LEU A 495 -4.93 8.12 -13.36
C LEU A 495 -6.05 8.20 -12.31
N ALA A 496 -6.84 9.27 -12.34
CA ALA A 496 -7.89 9.50 -11.37
C ALA A 496 -8.88 8.33 -11.27
N ASN A 497 -9.27 7.97 -10.03
CA ASN A 497 -10.15 6.82 -9.72
C ASN A 497 -9.63 5.43 -10.14
N LYS A 498 -8.43 5.33 -10.74
CA LYS A 498 -7.85 4.04 -11.12
C LYS A 498 -7.41 3.25 -9.89
N PRO A 499 -7.49 1.91 -9.92
CA PRO A 499 -6.98 1.08 -8.85
C PRO A 499 -5.50 1.34 -8.59
N ALA A 500 -5.15 1.51 -7.32
CA ALA A 500 -3.78 1.60 -6.83
C ALA A 500 -3.31 0.28 -6.19
N ILE A 501 -4.22 -0.47 -5.57
CA ILE A 501 -3.96 -1.81 -5.01
C ILE A 501 -5.12 -2.73 -5.37
N VAL A 502 -4.79 -3.90 -5.91
CA VAL A 502 -5.75 -4.94 -6.33
C VAL A 502 -5.32 -6.28 -5.77
N ASP A 503 -6.27 -7.02 -5.20
CA ASP A 503 -6.09 -8.40 -4.75
C ASP A 503 -6.87 -9.37 -5.66
N VAL A 504 -6.19 -10.40 -6.16
CA VAL A 504 -6.77 -11.44 -7.02
C VAL A 504 -6.45 -12.83 -6.44
N PRO A 505 -7.48 -13.59 -6.01
CA PRO A 505 -7.31 -14.98 -5.63
C PRO A 505 -6.94 -15.84 -6.85
N VAL A 506 -5.94 -16.70 -6.68
CA VAL A 506 -5.50 -17.68 -7.70
C VAL A 506 -5.28 -19.02 -7.01
N GLY A 507 -6.14 -19.99 -7.30
CA GLY A 507 -6.22 -21.24 -6.55
C GLY A 507 -6.50 -20.98 -5.06
N LYS A 508 -5.61 -21.43 -4.17
CA LYS A 508 -5.71 -21.19 -2.72
C LYS A 508 -4.94 -19.96 -2.24
N GLY A 509 -4.18 -19.32 -3.12
CA GLY A 509 -3.32 -18.18 -2.80
C GLY A 509 -3.78 -16.92 -3.52
N HIS A 510 -2.91 -15.92 -3.53
CA HIS A 510 -3.25 -14.58 -4.00
C HIS A 510 -2.11 -13.94 -4.78
N VAL A 511 -2.49 -13.07 -5.73
CA VAL A 511 -1.61 -12.07 -6.32
C VAL A 511 -2.10 -10.68 -5.88
N VAL A 512 -1.24 -9.92 -5.21
CA VAL A 512 -1.57 -8.55 -4.77
C VAL A 512 -0.72 -7.54 -5.54
N PHE A 513 -1.40 -6.77 -6.38
CA PHE A 513 -0.81 -5.79 -7.27
C PHE A 513 -0.68 -4.43 -6.59
N PHE A 514 0.49 -3.80 -6.72
CA PHE A 514 0.71 -2.43 -6.26
C PHE A 514 1.09 -1.52 -7.43
N ALA A 515 0.29 -0.49 -7.70
CA ALA A 515 0.62 0.57 -8.66
C ALA A 515 1.64 1.57 -8.08
N ILE A 516 1.65 1.68 -6.74
CA ILE A 516 2.56 2.53 -5.97
C ILE A 516 3.77 1.72 -5.51
N ASN A 517 4.88 2.39 -5.19
CA ASN A 517 5.98 1.73 -4.47
C ASN A 517 5.81 2.00 -2.96
N PRO A 518 5.35 1.01 -2.16
CA PRO A 518 5.10 1.22 -0.74
C PRO A 518 6.38 1.43 0.07
N ILE A 519 7.56 1.07 -0.45
CA ILE A 519 8.88 1.22 0.19
C ILE A 519 9.82 2.06 -0.71
N TRP A 520 9.31 3.13 -1.30
CA TRP A 520 10.15 4.10 -2.02
C TRP A 520 11.20 4.72 -1.10
N ARG A 521 12.49 4.40 -1.35
CA ARG A 521 13.67 4.97 -0.68
C ARG A 521 13.63 4.97 0.85
N HIS A 522 12.85 4.07 1.45
CA HIS A 522 12.56 4.03 2.88
C HIS A 522 11.91 5.33 3.43
N GLN A 523 11.29 6.16 2.58
CA GLN A 523 10.67 7.44 2.98
C GLN A 523 9.15 7.33 3.16
N THR A 524 8.51 6.39 2.47
CA THR A 524 7.05 6.17 2.41
C THR A 524 6.51 5.37 3.60
N LEU A 525 7.00 5.65 4.82
CA LEU A 525 6.67 4.88 6.03
C LEU A 525 5.16 4.81 6.31
N GLY A 526 4.38 5.77 5.81
CA GLY A 526 2.93 5.77 5.87
C GLY A 526 2.28 4.63 5.09
N SER A 527 2.87 4.16 3.98
CA SER A 527 2.31 3.09 3.13
C SER A 527 2.93 1.72 3.34
N PHE A 528 3.95 1.57 4.20
CA PHE A 528 4.61 0.28 4.49
C PHE A 528 3.60 -0.79 4.91
N PHE A 529 2.64 -0.39 5.76
CA PHE A 529 1.70 -1.33 6.35
C PHE A 529 0.65 -1.86 5.36
N LEU A 530 0.49 -1.26 4.18
CA LEU A 530 -0.28 -1.89 3.09
C LEU A 530 0.39 -3.19 2.65
N LEU A 531 1.72 -3.18 2.49
CA LEU A 531 2.50 -4.38 2.17
C LEU A 531 2.55 -5.35 3.36
N PHE A 532 2.79 -4.85 4.58
CA PHE A 532 2.87 -5.70 5.75
C PHE A 532 1.52 -6.34 6.11
N ASN A 533 0.40 -5.64 5.90
CA ASN A 533 -0.92 -6.26 6.04
C ASN A 533 -1.13 -7.41 5.06
N SER A 534 -0.72 -7.25 3.79
CA SER A 534 -0.75 -8.35 2.82
C SER A 534 0.06 -9.55 3.32
N VAL A 535 1.25 -9.28 3.87
CA VAL A 535 2.15 -10.31 4.40
C VAL A 535 1.56 -11.01 5.64
N LEU A 536 1.19 -10.26 6.67
CA LEU A 536 0.77 -10.81 7.96
C LEU A 536 -0.59 -11.53 7.87
N ASN A 537 -1.41 -11.19 6.88
CA ASN A 537 -2.72 -11.78 6.65
C ASN A 537 -2.76 -12.65 5.38
N TYR A 538 -1.63 -13.16 4.90
CA TYR A 538 -1.53 -13.81 3.58
C TYR A 538 -2.48 -15.01 3.37
N ARG A 539 -2.89 -15.70 4.45
CA ARG A 539 -3.87 -16.80 4.41
C ARG A 539 -5.33 -16.35 4.51
N ASN A 540 -5.55 -15.08 4.84
CA ASN A 540 -6.85 -14.54 5.26
C ASN A 540 -7.24 -13.29 4.46
N LEU A 541 -6.63 -13.02 3.30
CA LEU A 541 -6.94 -11.86 2.45
C LEU A 541 -8.40 -11.82 1.95
N ASP A 542 -9.06 -12.98 1.97
CA ASP A 542 -10.49 -13.12 1.70
C ASP A 542 -11.41 -12.64 2.83
N ALA A 543 -10.88 -12.33 4.02
CA ALA A 543 -11.67 -11.77 5.11
C ALA A 543 -12.40 -10.49 4.66
N GLY A 544 -13.65 -10.37 5.10
CA GLY A 544 -14.53 -9.27 4.72
C GLY A 544 -15.07 -9.32 3.28
N ARG A 545 -14.75 -10.33 2.47
CA ARG A 545 -15.40 -10.51 1.16
C ARG A 545 -16.89 -10.85 1.35
N PRO A 546 -17.80 -10.27 0.54
CA PRO A 546 -19.18 -10.72 0.49
C PRO A 546 -19.23 -12.19 0.09
N GLN A 547 -19.87 -13.04 0.91
CA GLN A 547 -20.13 -14.42 0.51
C GLN A 547 -21.09 -14.44 -0.67
N ALA A 548 -20.81 -15.25 -1.68
CA ALA A 548 -21.75 -15.50 -2.77
C ALA A 548 -23.08 -15.98 -2.15
N ALA A 549 -24.20 -15.39 -2.58
CA ALA A 549 -25.51 -15.87 -2.16
C ALA A 549 -25.62 -17.36 -2.55
N PRO A 550 -26.13 -18.24 -1.66
CA PRO A 550 -26.31 -19.64 -2.01
C PRO A 550 -27.18 -19.71 -3.27
N GLU A 551 -26.72 -20.45 -4.28
CA GLU A 551 -27.51 -20.71 -5.48
C GLU A 551 -28.88 -21.22 -5.05
N LYS A 552 -29.94 -20.48 -5.39
CA LYS A 552 -31.29 -21.00 -5.26
C LYS A 552 -31.35 -22.23 -6.14
N LYS A 553 -31.40 -23.42 -5.52
CA LYS A 553 -31.72 -24.65 -6.22
C LYS A 553 -33.03 -24.42 -6.95
N GLU A 554 -32.97 -24.33 -8.28
CA GLU A 554 -34.17 -24.34 -9.10
C GLU A 554 -34.87 -25.67 -8.83
N THR A 555 -36.04 -25.58 -8.21
CA THR A 555 -36.95 -26.71 -8.10
C THR A 555 -37.34 -27.10 -9.53
N PRO A 556 -37.17 -28.36 -9.95
CA PRO A 556 -37.61 -28.78 -11.28
C PRO A 556 -39.12 -28.57 -11.38
N GLU A 557 -39.57 -27.81 -12.38
CA GLU A 557 -40.99 -27.76 -12.74
C GLU A 557 -41.47 -29.18 -13.07
N LYS A 558 -42.62 -29.55 -12.50
CA LYS A 558 -43.27 -30.85 -12.67
C LYS A 558 -44.13 -30.91 -13.91
#